data_AF-A0A6P5Z3K4-F1
#
_entry.id   AF-A0A6P5Z3K4-F1
#
_cell.length_a   1.000
_cell.length_b   1.000
_cell.length_c   1.000
_cell.angle_alpha   90.00
_cell.angle_beta   90.00
_cell.angle_gamma   90.00
#
_symmetry.space_group_name_H-M   'P 1'
#
loop_
_entity.id
_entity.type
_entity.pdbx_description
1 polymer ?
#
loop_
_entity_poly.entity_id
_entity_poly.type
_entity_poly.pdbx_seq_one_letter_code
_entity_poly.pdbx_strand_id
1 'polypeptide(L)'
;MCDVDEWLTKVNGNICNEAAAQLDEDEEKVKQGCFVGLCPNFKYCYQLCRKAEKEFNTIAELLKDNDRFDGVSHRPAPEGIAIRPAKEYEAFESRKGALDAVMEALKDANLSIIGVYGTCGVGKTTLVKQVARQAKDENLFDEVVMAAVTRSFDIKKIQDLIVDQLSVEFTKQSDPGRAGELRNRLKNFKKVLVILE
;
A
#
# COMPACT_ATOMS: atom_id res chain seq x y z
N MET A 1 -24.58 -9.11 20.59
CA MET A 1 -23.17 -9.55 20.67
C MET A 1 -23.00 -11.02 20.26
N CYS A 2 -23.91 -11.96 20.59
CA CYS A 2 -23.74 -13.38 20.22
C CYS A 2 -23.82 -13.71 18.71
N ASP A 3 -24.57 -12.94 17.90
CA ASP A 3 -24.80 -13.25 16.46
C ASP A 3 -23.56 -13.00 15.57
N VAL A 4 -22.66 -12.10 16.00
CA VAL A 4 -21.43 -11.75 15.25
C VAL A 4 -20.30 -12.76 15.51
N ASP A 5 -20.16 -13.24 16.75
CA ASP A 5 -19.16 -14.24 17.11
C ASP A 5 -19.48 -15.61 16.49
N GLU A 6 -20.77 -15.96 16.40
CA GLU A 6 -21.23 -17.17 15.71
C GLU A 6 -20.96 -17.10 14.19
N TRP A 7 -21.23 -15.95 13.57
CA TRP A 7 -20.88 -15.70 12.17
C TRP A 7 -19.35 -15.75 11.94
N LEU A 8 -18.55 -15.10 12.78
CA LEU A 8 -17.08 -15.12 12.70
C LEU A 8 -16.51 -16.53 12.85
N THR A 9 -17.07 -17.35 13.75
CA THR A 9 -16.65 -18.74 13.94
C THR A 9 -16.95 -19.58 12.70
N LYS A 10 -18.11 -19.37 12.07
CA LYS A 10 -18.52 -20.04 10.82
C LYS A 10 -17.66 -19.60 9.63
N VAL A 11 -17.27 -18.33 9.56
CA VAL A 11 -16.39 -17.79 8.51
C VAL A 11 -14.96 -18.30 8.69
N ASN A 12 -14.38 -18.18 9.87
CA ASN A 12 -13.02 -18.64 10.13
C ASN A 12 -12.87 -20.17 9.99
N GLY A 13 -13.88 -20.94 10.41
CA GLY A 13 -13.90 -22.39 10.24
C GLY A 13 -13.94 -22.84 8.78
N ASN A 14 -14.58 -22.07 7.89
CA ASN A 14 -14.65 -22.38 6.46
C ASN A 14 -13.48 -21.78 5.64
N ILE A 15 -12.84 -20.70 6.10
CA ILE A 15 -11.87 -19.93 5.30
C ILE A 15 -10.40 -20.27 5.63
N CYS A 16 -10.05 -20.66 6.87
CA CYS A 16 -8.64 -20.72 7.27
C CYS A 16 -8.21 -22.05 7.89
N ASN A 17 -7.78 -22.99 7.05
CA ASN A 17 -6.67 -23.96 7.28
C ASN A 17 -6.85 -25.17 6.37
N GLU A 18 -8.10 -25.56 6.08
CA GLU A 18 -8.41 -26.73 5.27
C GLU A 18 -8.23 -26.46 3.76
N ALA A 19 -8.54 -25.24 3.29
CA ALA A 19 -8.34 -24.84 1.90
C ALA A 19 -6.86 -24.76 1.50
N ALA A 20 -5.98 -24.25 2.38
CA ALA A 20 -4.56 -24.13 2.09
C ALA A 20 -3.87 -25.51 2.00
N ALA A 21 -4.21 -26.45 2.90
CA ALA A 21 -3.69 -27.82 2.85
C ALA A 21 -4.18 -28.61 1.64
N GLN A 22 -5.41 -28.35 1.17
CA GLN A 22 -5.96 -28.99 -0.04
C GLN A 22 -5.32 -28.48 -1.33
N LEU A 23 -4.93 -27.21 -1.40
CA LEU A 23 -4.26 -26.64 -2.58
C LEU A 23 -2.91 -27.30 -2.88
N ASP A 24 -2.11 -27.59 -1.85
CA ASP A 24 -0.83 -28.28 -2.01
C ASP A 24 -1.00 -29.73 -2.53
N GLU A 25 -1.97 -30.48 -2.00
CA GLU A 25 -2.30 -31.83 -2.48
C GLU A 25 -2.88 -31.84 -3.90
N ASP A 26 -3.70 -30.84 -4.23
CA ASP A 26 -4.34 -30.70 -5.55
C ASP A 26 -3.31 -30.31 -6.62
N GLU A 27 -2.31 -29.48 -6.27
CA GLU A 27 -1.20 -29.13 -7.15
C GLU A 27 -0.32 -30.35 -7.49
N GLU A 28 -0.04 -31.23 -6.52
CA GLU A 28 0.69 -32.48 -6.77
C GLU A 28 -0.09 -33.44 -7.69
N LYS A 29 -1.41 -33.55 -7.53
CA LYS A 29 -2.27 -34.41 -8.36
C LYS A 29 -2.48 -33.87 -9.77
N VAL A 30 -2.52 -32.56 -9.97
CA VAL A 30 -2.56 -31.93 -11.31
C VAL A 30 -1.26 -32.19 -12.08
N LYS A 31 -0.11 -32.22 -11.39
CA LYS A 31 1.22 -32.49 -11.97
C LYS A 31 1.44 -33.95 -12.40
N GLN A 32 0.63 -34.91 -11.93
CA GLN A 32 0.80 -36.34 -12.25
C GLN A 32 0.37 -36.76 -13.66
N GLY A 33 -0.32 -35.89 -14.42
CA GLY A 33 -0.59 -36.08 -15.86
C GLY A 33 -1.39 -37.34 -16.26
N CYS A 34 -1.79 -37.42 -17.52
CA CYS A 34 -2.26 -38.65 -18.17
C CYS A 34 -1.36 -38.90 -19.39
N PHE A 35 -0.92 -40.15 -19.59
CA PHE A 35 -0.02 -40.62 -20.67
C PHE A 35 1.09 -39.64 -21.09
N VAL A 36 2.30 -39.85 -20.56
CA VAL A 36 3.55 -39.16 -20.99
C VAL A 36 3.58 -37.64 -20.69
N GLY A 37 3.02 -37.21 -19.56
CA GLY A 37 3.40 -35.94 -18.91
C GLY A 37 3.14 -34.62 -19.65
N LEU A 38 2.39 -34.63 -20.75
CA LEU A 38 2.22 -33.45 -21.62
C LEU A 38 0.89 -32.71 -21.46
N CYS A 39 -0.07 -33.24 -20.67
CA CYS A 39 -1.38 -32.62 -20.47
C CYS A 39 -1.83 -32.68 -19.00
N PRO A 40 -2.28 -31.55 -18.40
CA PRO A 40 -2.95 -31.56 -17.11
C PRO A 40 -4.19 -32.47 -17.14
N ASN A 41 -4.47 -33.17 -16.04
CA ASN A 41 -5.62 -34.08 -15.95
C ASN A 41 -6.94 -33.29 -16.01
N PHE A 42 -7.52 -33.13 -17.21
CA PHE A 42 -8.70 -32.31 -17.45
C PHE A 42 -9.91 -32.69 -16.59
N LYS A 43 -10.10 -33.99 -16.31
CA LYS A 43 -11.20 -34.46 -15.43
C LYS A 43 -10.99 -34.00 -13.99
N TYR A 44 -9.74 -34.03 -13.51
CA TYR A 44 -9.38 -33.53 -12.20
C TYR A 44 -9.51 -32.01 -12.13
N CYS A 45 -8.98 -31.27 -13.12
CA CYS A 45 -9.15 -29.82 -13.22
C CYS A 45 -10.62 -29.41 -13.23
N TYR A 46 -11.48 -30.14 -13.94
CA TYR A 46 -12.93 -29.90 -13.94
C TYR A 46 -13.56 -30.11 -12.56
N GLN A 47 -13.13 -31.15 -11.83
CA GLN A 47 -13.57 -31.40 -10.45
C GLN A 47 -13.11 -30.28 -9.51
N LEU A 48 -11.88 -29.79 -9.66
CA LEU A 48 -11.35 -28.65 -8.92
C LEU A 48 -12.13 -27.37 -9.22
N CYS A 49 -12.39 -27.04 -10.49
CA CYS A 49 -13.20 -25.88 -10.86
C CYS A 49 -14.62 -25.98 -10.25
N ARG A 50 -15.24 -27.16 -10.29
CA ARG A 50 -16.56 -27.41 -9.67
C ARG A 50 -16.54 -27.28 -8.15
N LYS A 51 -15.43 -27.63 -7.50
CA LYS A 51 -15.27 -27.50 -6.05
C LYS A 51 -15.06 -26.04 -5.67
N ALA A 52 -14.16 -25.34 -6.38
CA ALA A 52 -13.94 -23.90 -6.23
C ALA A 52 -15.23 -23.09 -6.48
N GLU A 53 -16.04 -23.47 -7.46
CA GLU A 53 -17.33 -22.81 -7.73
C GLU A 53 -18.32 -23.00 -6.57
N LYS A 54 -18.34 -24.18 -5.92
CA LYS A 54 -19.17 -24.41 -4.74
C LYS A 54 -18.71 -23.58 -3.55
N GLU A 55 -17.40 -23.56 -3.28
CA GLU A 55 -16.81 -22.75 -2.21
C GLU A 55 -17.05 -21.26 -2.44
N PHE A 56 -16.90 -20.79 -3.69
CA PHE A 56 -17.23 -19.42 -4.07
C PHE A 56 -18.70 -19.08 -3.81
N ASN A 57 -19.62 -19.97 -4.16
CA ASN A 57 -21.05 -19.76 -3.89
C ASN A 57 -21.36 -19.73 -2.38
N THR A 58 -20.72 -20.58 -1.59
CA THR A 58 -20.85 -20.54 -0.12
C THR A 58 -20.32 -19.23 0.47
N ILE A 59 -19.17 -18.75 0.00
CA ILE A 59 -18.63 -17.44 0.40
C ILE A 59 -19.57 -16.31 -0.03
N ALA A 60 -20.11 -16.36 -1.24
CA ALA A 60 -21.04 -15.36 -1.76
C ALA A 60 -22.35 -15.31 -0.96
N GLU A 61 -22.86 -16.45 -0.47
CA GLU A 61 -24.01 -16.51 0.45
C GLU A 61 -23.67 -15.93 1.82
N LEU A 62 -22.52 -16.27 2.40
CA LEU A 62 -22.05 -15.71 3.67
C LEU A 62 -21.83 -14.19 3.61
N LEU A 63 -21.42 -13.67 2.44
CA LEU A 63 -21.28 -12.24 2.19
C LEU A 63 -22.63 -11.52 2.05
N LYS A 64 -23.67 -12.20 1.54
CA LYS A 64 -25.05 -11.65 1.53
C LYS A 64 -25.64 -11.56 2.94
N ASP A 65 -25.28 -12.49 3.82
CA ASP A 65 -25.68 -12.42 5.24
C ASP A 65 -25.03 -11.26 5.99
N ASN A 66 -23.98 -10.64 5.45
CA ASN A 66 -23.35 -9.44 6.01
C ASN A 66 -24.26 -8.19 5.92
N ASP A 67 -25.22 -8.17 4.98
CA ASP A 67 -26.25 -7.10 4.89
C ASP A 67 -27.21 -7.10 6.11
N ARG A 68 -27.11 -8.09 7.01
CA ARG A 68 -27.85 -8.12 8.28
C ARG A 68 -27.26 -7.18 9.35
N PHE A 69 -26.07 -6.62 9.14
CA PHE A 69 -25.40 -5.74 10.09
C PHE A 69 -25.23 -4.32 9.51
N ASP A 70 -26.06 -3.38 9.97
CA ASP A 70 -26.12 -1.98 9.48
C ASP A 70 -24.90 -1.12 9.89
N GLY A 71 -23.92 -1.71 10.60
CA GLY A 71 -22.68 -1.03 10.97
C GLY A 71 -22.07 -1.57 12.27
N VAL A 72 -21.05 -2.42 12.14
CA VAL A 72 -20.28 -2.94 13.29
C VAL A 72 -19.04 -2.07 13.59
N SER A 73 -18.82 -1.00 12.82
CA SER A 73 -17.66 -0.12 13.00
C SER A 73 -18.01 1.35 12.79
N HIS A 74 -17.30 2.21 13.49
CA HIS A 74 -17.33 3.66 13.33
C HIS A 74 -16.07 4.07 12.57
N ARG A 75 -16.22 4.96 11.58
CA ARG A 75 -15.08 5.52 10.86
C ARG A 75 -14.31 6.43 11.81
N PRO A 76 -13.02 6.19 12.09
CA PRO A 76 -12.20 7.17 12.78
C PRO A 76 -12.16 8.45 11.93
N ALA A 77 -11.89 9.59 12.57
CA ALA A 77 -11.67 10.86 11.86
C ALA A 77 -10.66 10.65 10.71
N PRO A 78 -10.84 11.30 9.55
CA PRO A 78 -9.92 11.12 8.44
C PRO A 78 -8.54 11.63 8.87
N GLU A 79 -7.64 10.70 9.17
CA GLU A 79 -6.22 10.96 9.37
C GLU A 79 -5.68 11.43 8.02
N GLY A 80 -5.47 12.74 7.89
CA GLY A 80 -4.89 13.34 6.69
C GLY A 80 -3.58 12.66 6.36
N ILE A 81 -3.44 12.15 5.12
CA ILE A 81 -2.35 11.34 4.54
C ILE A 81 -1.21 11.07 5.55
N ALA A 82 -1.55 10.32 6.60
CA ALA A 82 -0.57 9.93 7.58
C ALA A 82 0.16 8.77 6.93
N ILE A 83 1.48 8.83 6.96
CA ILE A 83 2.33 7.69 6.65
C ILE A 83 1.83 6.55 7.55
N ARG A 84 1.04 5.62 6.99
CA ARG A 84 0.34 4.57 7.76
C ARG A 84 1.34 3.85 8.68
N PRO A 85 1.00 3.56 9.95
CA PRO A 85 1.88 2.81 10.82
C PRO A 85 2.06 1.36 10.33
N ALA A 86 3.33 0.95 10.24
CA ALA A 86 3.98 -0.38 10.20
C ALA A 86 3.36 -1.61 9.50
N LYS A 87 2.04 -1.79 9.39
CA LYS A 87 1.45 -3.09 8.97
C LYS A 87 1.56 -3.44 7.48
N GLU A 88 2.10 -2.57 6.62
CA GLU A 88 2.07 -2.76 5.16
C GLU A 88 3.43 -2.77 4.46
N TYR A 89 4.56 -2.62 5.18
CA TYR A 89 5.88 -2.73 4.52
C TYR A 89 6.51 -4.10 4.75
N GLU A 90 6.40 -4.95 3.74
CA GLU A 90 7.20 -6.17 3.67
C GLU A 90 8.62 -5.81 3.20
N ALA A 91 9.58 -5.95 4.10
CA ALA A 91 10.99 -5.78 3.76
C ALA A 91 11.43 -6.97 2.88
N PHE A 92 11.50 -6.72 1.56
CA PHE A 92 12.09 -7.69 0.63
C PHE A 92 13.58 -7.39 0.45
N GLU A 93 14.41 -8.42 0.56
CA GLU A 93 15.86 -8.31 0.34
C GLU A 93 16.19 -7.71 -1.03
N SER A 94 15.38 -8.01 -2.06
CA SER A 94 15.53 -7.47 -3.41
C SER A 94 15.47 -5.94 -3.49
N ARG A 95 14.82 -5.28 -2.52
CA ARG A 95 14.66 -3.81 -2.48
C ARG A 95 15.62 -3.13 -1.51
N LYS A 96 16.33 -3.90 -0.67
CA LYS A 96 17.20 -3.37 0.38
C LYS A 96 18.32 -2.50 -0.19
N GLY A 97 19.02 -2.98 -1.23
CA GLY A 97 20.11 -2.21 -1.84
C GLY A 97 19.66 -0.87 -2.44
N ALA A 98 18.47 -0.82 -3.05
CA ALA A 98 17.91 0.42 -3.58
C ALA A 98 17.45 1.37 -2.46
N LEU A 99 16.88 0.84 -1.38
CA LEU A 99 16.53 1.62 -0.19
C LEU A 99 17.78 2.24 0.42
N ASP A 100 18.81 1.43 0.68
CA ASP A 100 20.09 1.87 1.26
C ASP A 100 20.76 2.93 0.39
N ALA A 101 20.79 2.74 -0.94
CA ALA A 101 21.34 3.73 -1.87
C ALA A 101 20.60 5.08 -1.81
N VAL A 102 19.26 5.07 -1.70
CA VAL A 102 18.49 6.32 -1.56
C VAL A 102 18.73 6.97 -0.19
N MET A 103 18.79 6.18 0.88
CA MET A 103 19.06 6.69 2.23
C MET A 103 20.46 7.30 2.36
N GLU A 104 21.47 6.69 1.74
CA GLU A 104 22.82 7.27 1.69
C GLU A 104 22.87 8.53 0.82
N ALA A 105 22.20 8.54 -0.33
CA ALA A 105 22.08 9.74 -1.16
C ALA A 105 21.36 10.89 -0.43
N LEU A 106 20.40 10.61 0.44
CA LEU A 106 19.73 11.63 1.28
C LEU A 106 20.65 12.24 2.33
N LYS A 107 21.72 11.56 2.74
CA LYS A 107 22.70 12.07 3.71
C LYS A 107 23.79 12.92 3.04
N ASP A 108 23.96 12.80 1.72
CA ASP A 108 24.93 13.58 0.96
C ASP A 108 24.42 15.02 0.74
N ALA A 109 25.09 15.99 1.37
CA ALA A 109 24.73 17.41 1.27
C ALA A 109 24.93 18.00 -0.13
N ASN A 110 25.62 17.32 -1.05
CA ASN A 110 25.81 17.76 -2.42
C ASN A 110 24.64 17.37 -3.34
N LEU A 111 23.76 16.47 -2.90
CA LEU A 111 22.61 16.01 -3.67
C LEU A 111 21.33 16.70 -3.18
N SER A 112 20.65 17.41 -4.08
CA SER A 112 19.39 18.11 -3.78
C SER A 112 18.17 17.45 -4.40
N ILE A 113 18.36 16.60 -5.42
CA ILE A 113 17.28 15.91 -6.15
C ILE A 113 17.72 14.46 -6.37
N ILE A 114 16.86 13.52 -5.97
CA ILE A 114 17.06 12.08 -6.16
C ILE A 114 15.89 11.54 -6.97
N GLY A 115 16.20 10.90 -8.11
CA GLY A 115 15.21 10.27 -8.97
C GLY A 115 15.13 8.77 -8.73
N VAL A 116 13.93 8.26 -8.44
CA VAL A 116 13.66 6.81 -8.36
C VAL A 116 12.89 6.36 -9.60
N TYR A 117 13.50 5.53 -10.44
CA TYR A 117 12.93 5.09 -11.71
C TYR A 117 13.01 3.56 -11.89
N GLY A 118 12.27 3.01 -12.86
CA GLY A 118 12.20 1.58 -13.12
C GLY A 118 10.88 1.16 -13.76
N THR A 119 10.75 -0.12 -14.10
CA THR A 119 9.54 -0.70 -14.71
C THR A 119 8.29 -0.53 -13.84
N CYS A 120 7.11 -0.63 -14.45
CA CYS A 120 5.84 -0.60 -13.72
C CYS A 120 5.75 -1.80 -12.76
N GLY A 121 5.11 -1.65 -11.61
CA GLY A 121 4.84 -2.76 -10.68
C GLY A 121 6.00 -3.17 -9.75
N VAL A 122 7.22 -2.67 -9.94
CA VAL A 122 8.38 -3.03 -9.09
C VAL A 122 8.34 -2.44 -7.67
N GLY A 123 7.30 -1.67 -7.33
CA GLY A 123 7.12 -1.11 -5.98
C GLY A 123 7.93 0.15 -5.68
N LYS A 124 8.24 0.98 -6.68
CA LYS A 124 8.96 2.27 -6.49
C LYS A 124 8.27 3.16 -5.46
N THR A 125 6.95 3.31 -5.60
CA THR A 125 6.11 4.08 -4.67
C THR A 125 6.20 3.51 -3.25
N THR A 126 6.23 2.19 -3.10
CA THR A 126 6.41 1.51 -1.82
C THR A 126 7.79 1.78 -1.22
N LEU A 127 8.84 1.79 -2.05
CA LEU A 127 10.21 2.12 -1.62
C LEU A 127 10.29 3.57 -1.12
N VAL A 128 9.75 4.53 -1.87
CA VAL A 128 9.76 5.94 -1.50
C VAL A 128 8.97 6.20 -0.20
N LYS A 129 7.84 5.49 0.01
CA LYS A 129 7.09 5.53 1.27
C LYS A 129 7.92 5.02 2.45
N GLN A 130 8.74 4.00 2.24
CA GLN A 130 9.64 3.48 3.27
C GLN A 130 10.80 4.44 3.57
N VAL A 131 11.38 5.07 2.54
CA VAL A 131 12.38 6.14 2.71
C VAL A 131 11.82 7.28 3.56
N ALA A 132 10.58 7.70 3.28
CA ALA A 132 9.92 8.76 4.06
C ALA A 132 9.79 8.39 5.55
N ARG A 133 9.44 7.14 5.85
CA ARG A 133 9.37 6.60 7.22
C ARG A 133 10.73 6.63 7.89
N GLN A 134 11.72 6.00 7.25
CA GLN A 134 13.05 5.85 7.83
C GLN A 134 13.72 7.22 8.05
N ALA A 135 13.54 8.17 7.13
CA ALA A 135 14.03 9.54 7.29
C ALA A 135 13.39 10.26 8.50
N LYS A 136 12.12 10.00 8.81
CA LYS A 136 11.45 10.50 10.03
C LYS A 136 11.94 9.78 11.28
N ASP A 137 12.01 8.46 11.27
CA ASP A 137 12.43 7.65 12.42
C ASP A 137 13.88 7.95 12.84
N GLU A 138 14.78 8.14 11.86
CA GLU A 138 16.18 8.53 12.09
C GLU A 138 16.37 10.03 12.34
N ASN A 139 15.29 10.84 12.28
CA ASN A 139 15.33 12.30 12.41
C ASN A 139 16.39 12.97 11.51
N LEU A 140 16.51 12.53 10.26
CA LEU A 140 17.51 13.05 9.31
C LEU A 140 17.16 14.47 8.80
N PHE A 141 15.87 14.79 8.80
CA PHE A 141 15.31 16.05 8.35
C PHE A 141 14.40 16.62 9.44
N ASP A 142 14.31 17.94 9.53
CA ASP A 142 13.38 18.61 10.46
C ASP A 142 11.93 18.34 10.03
N GLU A 143 11.69 18.28 8.71
CA GLU A 143 10.39 17.99 8.13
C GLU A 143 10.52 17.03 6.94
N VAL A 144 9.59 16.08 6.85
CA VAL A 144 9.45 15.16 5.71
C VAL A 144 8.00 15.22 5.24
N VAL A 145 7.82 15.79 4.05
CA VAL A 145 6.51 16.04 3.43
C VAL A 145 6.35 15.27 2.13
N MET A 146 5.14 14.79 1.86
CA MET A 146 4.86 13.93 0.72
C MET A 146 3.65 14.41 -0.08
N ALA A 147 3.82 14.70 -1.36
CA ALA A 147 2.74 15.17 -2.22
C ALA A 147 2.56 14.26 -3.44
N ALA A 148 1.33 13.79 -3.63
CA ALA A 148 0.97 13.03 -4.83
C ALA A 148 0.82 13.98 -6.04
N VAL A 149 1.53 13.66 -7.11
CA VAL A 149 1.51 14.31 -8.41
C VAL A 149 0.63 13.49 -9.34
N THR A 150 -0.57 14.01 -9.61
CA THR A 150 -1.47 13.37 -10.56
C THR A 150 -1.06 13.67 -12.01
N ARG A 151 -1.55 12.85 -12.96
CA ARG A 151 -1.29 13.03 -14.39
C ARG A 151 -1.70 14.41 -14.93
N SER A 152 -2.70 15.03 -14.33
CA SER A 152 -3.19 16.35 -14.73
C SER A 152 -2.34 17.52 -14.21
N PHE A 153 -1.15 17.24 -13.63
CA PHE A 153 -0.16 18.17 -13.10
C PHE A 153 -0.73 19.51 -12.61
N ASP A 154 -1.27 19.49 -11.38
CA ASP A 154 -1.88 20.67 -10.75
C ASP A 154 -0.95 21.21 -9.66
N ILE A 155 -0.18 22.24 -10.02
CA ILE A 155 0.82 22.86 -9.13
C ILE A 155 0.16 23.39 -7.86
N LYS A 156 -1.07 23.94 -7.94
CA LYS A 156 -1.75 24.48 -6.77
C LYS A 156 -2.06 23.38 -5.78
N LYS A 157 -2.63 22.26 -6.25
CA LYS A 157 -2.90 21.10 -5.39
C LYS A 157 -1.65 20.52 -4.75
N ILE A 158 -0.55 20.43 -5.50
CA ILE A 158 0.74 19.97 -4.95
C ILE A 158 1.22 20.91 -3.84
N GLN A 159 1.15 22.23 -4.07
CA GLN A 159 1.48 23.23 -3.07
C GLN A 159 0.58 23.15 -1.83
N ASP A 160 -0.73 22.95 -2.01
CA ASP A 160 -1.69 22.78 -0.90
C ASP A 160 -1.32 21.54 -0.06
N LEU A 161 -1.08 20.38 -0.70
CA LEU A 161 -0.69 19.14 -0.01
C LEU A 161 0.59 19.29 0.81
N ILE A 162 1.56 20.06 0.32
CA ILE A 162 2.81 20.32 1.05
C ILE A 162 2.55 21.23 2.24
N VAL A 163 1.78 22.31 2.04
CA VAL A 163 1.52 23.31 3.07
C VAL A 163 0.64 22.77 4.19
N ASP A 164 -0.34 21.93 3.87
CA ASP A 164 -1.17 21.20 4.84
C ASP A 164 -0.30 20.38 5.81
N GLN A 165 0.74 19.71 5.30
CA GLN A 165 1.68 18.94 6.13
C GLN A 165 2.62 19.82 6.95
N LEU A 166 2.98 21.01 6.46
CA LEU A 166 3.79 21.98 7.18
C LEU A 166 2.99 22.82 8.21
N SER A 167 1.69 22.54 8.35
CA SER A 167 0.73 23.24 9.22
C SER A 167 0.74 24.75 9.02
N VAL A 168 0.68 25.19 7.75
CA VAL A 168 0.68 26.61 7.35
C VAL A 168 -0.54 26.90 6.48
N GLU A 169 -0.95 28.17 6.42
CA GLU A 169 -1.96 28.64 5.48
C GLU A 169 -1.35 29.62 4.49
N PHE A 170 -1.76 29.56 3.22
CA PHE A 170 -1.39 30.55 2.23
C PHE A 170 -2.16 31.85 2.44
N THR A 171 -1.43 32.97 2.51
CA THR A 171 -2.05 34.31 2.55
C THR A 171 -2.30 34.86 1.15
N LYS A 172 -1.52 34.39 0.16
CA LYS A 172 -1.67 34.76 -1.25
C LYS A 172 -2.28 33.63 -2.06
N GLN A 173 -3.13 33.97 -3.03
CA GLN A 173 -3.78 33.00 -3.92
C GLN A 173 -3.19 32.94 -5.34
N SER A 174 -2.33 33.89 -5.68
CA SER A 174 -1.61 33.87 -6.96
C SER A 174 -0.48 32.85 -6.95
N ASP A 175 -0.25 32.19 -8.08
CA ASP A 175 0.81 31.19 -8.26
C ASP A 175 2.20 31.68 -7.77
N PRO A 176 2.69 32.88 -8.17
CA PRO A 176 3.97 33.37 -7.65
C PRO A 176 3.91 33.74 -6.17
N GLY A 177 2.75 34.18 -5.66
CA GLY A 177 2.56 34.50 -4.25
C GLY A 177 2.69 33.25 -3.38
N ARG A 178 1.98 32.19 -3.75
CA ARG A 178 2.01 30.88 -3.09
C ARG A 178 3.41 30.26 -3.14
N ALA A 179 4.06 30.26 -4.31
CA ALA A 179 5.43 29.76 -4.44
C ALA A 179 6.42 30.52 -3.53
N GLY A 180 6.28 31.84 -3.43
CA GLY A 180 7.10 32.67 -2.54
C GLY A 180 6.89 32.35 -1.06
N GLU A 181 5.64 32.17 -0.64
CA GLU A 181 5.29 31.79 0.74
C GLU A 181 5.80 30.41 1.11
N LEU A 182 5.60 29.41 0.25
CA LEU A 182 6.11 28.06 0.47
C LEU A 182 7.64 28.08 0.56
N ARG A 183 8.34 28.80 -0.33
CA ARG A 183 9.80 28.94 -0.27
C ARG A 183 10.26 29.57 1.04
N ASN A 184 9.58 30.61 1.51
CA ASN A 184 9.93 31.26 2.78
C ASN A 184 9.69 30.33 3.96
N ARG A 185 8.59 29.56 3.94
CA ARG A 185 8.31 28.57 4.98
C ARG A 185 9.35 27.46 5.02
N LEU A 186 9.75 26.92 3.87
CA LEU A 186 10.79 25.89 3.78
C LEU A 186 12.15 26.36 4.32
N LYS A 187 12.47 27.65 4.19
CA LYS A 187 13.71 28.24 4.75
C LYS A 187 13.74 28.35 6.27
N ASN A 188 12.60 28.26 6.95
CA ASN A 188 12.55 28.30 8.41
C ASN A 188 13.06 26.98 9.03
N PHE A 189 13.10 25.93 8.24
CA PHE A 189 13.67 24.63 8.61
C PHE A 189 15.11 24.54 8.10
N LYS A 190 15.98 23.81 8.81
CA LYS A 190 17.38 23.59 8.40
C LYS A 190 17.47 22.56 7.30
N LYS A 191 16.69 21.48 7.40
CA LYS A 191 16.64 20.37 6.44
C LYS A 191 15.20 19.92 6.23
N VAL A 192 14.72 20.02 4.99
CA VAL A 192 13.39 19.52 4.59
C VAL A 192 13.53 18.52 3.46
N LEU A 193 12.84 17.39 3.58
CA LEU A 193 12.69 16.41 2.51
C LEU A 193 11.29 16.54 1.90
N VAL A 194 11.23 16.86 0.61
CA VAL A 194 9.98 16.90 -0.17
C VAL A 194 9.94 15.69 -1.10
N ILE A 195 8.91 14.86 -0.96
CA ILE A 195 8.70 13.66 -1.77
C ILE A 195 7.54 13.91 -2.73
N LEU A 196 7.78 13.66 -4.01
CA LEU A 196 6.78 13.79 -5.08
C LEU A 196 6.48 12.39 -5.67
N GLU A 197 5.21 11.96 -5.63
CA GLU A 197 4.74 10.62 -6.04
C GLU A 197 3.85 10.64 -7.29
#